data_AF-A0A3S4LIE2-F1
#
_entry.id   AF-A0A3S4LIE2-F1
#
_cell.length_a   1.000
_cell.length_b   1.000
_cell.length_c   1.000
_cell.angle_alpha   90.00
_cell.angle_beta   90.00
_cell.angle_gamma   90.00
#
_symmetry.space_group_name_H-M   'P 1'
#
loop_
_entity.id
_entity.type
_entity.pdbx_description
1 polymer ?
#
loop_
_entity_poly.entity_id
_entity_poly.type
_entity_poly.pdbx_seq_one_letter_code
_entity_poly.pdbx_strand_id
1 'polypeptide(L)'
;MTPPIAADYTAQAVSTDTIGYLHSTESGAGVDGPGMRFVFFVSGCQFRCLYCHNPDTWKLHNGRQVSVEQALSEVAPYAVSSSSPAASPFPAASR
;
A
#
# COMPACT_ATOMS: atom_id res chain seq x y z
N MET A 1 -14.37 3.74 24.85
CA MET A 1 -15.52 3.58 23.94
C MET A 1 -15.00 3.63 22.53
N THR A 2 -14.52 2.49 22.03
CA THR A 2 -14.01 2.33 20.67
C THR A 2 -15.20 1.88 19.82
N PRO A 3 -15.59 2.58 18.75
CA PRO A 3 -16.64 2.08 17.88
C PRO A 3 -16.20 0.75 17.24
N PRO A 4 -17.14 -0.19 16.97
CA PRO A 4 -16.80 -1.42 16.30
C PRO A 4 -16.25 -1.11 14.90
N ILE A 5 -15.16 -1.78 14.55
CA ILE A 5 -14.52 -1.85 13.22
C ILE A 5 -15.42 -2.56 12.20
N ALA A 6 -16.68 -2.16 12.10
CA ALA A 6 -17.61 -2.56 11.06
C ALA A 6 -17.88 -1.34 10.18
N ALA A 7 -16.84 -0.87 9.48
CA ALA A 7 -17.10 -0.16 8.24
C ALA A 7 -17.38 -1.26 7.22
N ASP A 8 -18.64 -1.36 6.78
CA ASP A 8 -19.03 -2.18 5.64
C ASP A 8 -18.34 -1.64 4.37
N TYR A 9 -17.07 -2.00 4.18
CA TYR A 9 -16.39 -1.91 2.89
C TYR A 9 -16.80 -3.14 2.06
N THR A 10 -18.10 -3.44 1.97
CA THR A 10 -18.57 -4.42 0.98
C THR A 10 -18.03 -4.01 -0.36
N ALA A 11 -17.22 -4.90 -0.94
CA ALA A 11 -16.47 -4.72 -2.17
C ALA A 11 -17.32 -4.00 -3.23
N GLN A 12 -17.15 -2.68 -3.33
CA GLN A 12 -17.67 -1.96 -4.47
C GLN A 12 -16.91 -2.49 -5.69
N ALA A 13 -17.65 -2.82 -6.74
CA ALA A 13 -17.05 -3.24 -8.01
C ALA A 13 -16.21 -2.09 -8.54
N VAL A 14 -14.91 -2.10 -8.24
CA VAL A 14 -13.94 -1.18 -8.82
C VAL A 14 -13.86 -1.53 -10.30
N SER A 15 -14.20 -0.58 -11.17
CA SER A 15 -14.07 -0.78 -12.61
C SER A 15 -12.61 -1.07 -12.95
N THR A 16 -12.36 -2.08 -13.79
CA THR A 16 -11.01 -2.45 -14.27
C THR A 16 -10.30 -1.33 -15.03
N ASP A 17 -11.02 -0.26 -15.41
CA ASP A 17 -10.48 0.94 -16.07
C ASP A 17 -10.09 2.07 -15.10
N THR A 18 -10.20 1.88 -13.78
CA THR A 18 -9.79 2.91 -12.83
C THR A 18 -8.26 3.02 -12.76
N ILE A 19 -7.75 4.17 -13.18
CA ILE A 19 -6.32 4.51 -13.10
C ILE A 19 -6.05 5.42 -11.90
N GLY A 20 -5.11 5.02 -11.05
CA GLY A 20 -4.56 5.83 -9.97
C GLY A 20 -3.14 6.31 -10.28
N TYR A 21 -2.64 7.28 -9.49
CA TYR A 21 -1.26 7.75 -9.56
C TYR A 21 -0.48 7.25 -8.34
N LEU A 22 0.53 6.42 -8.60
CA LEU A 22 1.40 5.87 -7.57
C LEU A 22 2.77 6.55 -7.63
N HIS A 23 3.21 7.12 -6.51
CA HIS A 23 4.52 7.76 -6.39
C HIS A 23 5.64 6.71 -6.27
N SER A 24 5.52 5.81 -5.29
CA SER A 24 6.53 4.78 -5.01
C SER A 24 5.93 3.57 -4.29
N THR A 25 6.70 2.48 -4.29
CA THR A 25 6.43 1.25 -3.52
C THR A 25 7.59 0.99 -2.57
N GLU A 26 7.29 0.46 -1.38
CA GLU A 26 8.30 0.03 -0.42
C GLU A 26 7.99 -1.40 0.03
N SER A 27 8.94 -2.31 -0.16
CA SER A 27 8.83 -3.70 0.28
C SER A 27 9.50 -3.87 1.64
N GLY A 28 8.79 -4.41 2.63
CA GLY A 28 9.36 -4.68 3.95
C GLY A 28 9.35 -3.47 4.89
N ALA A 29 8.38 -2.59 4.74
CA ALA A 29 8.20 -1.47 5.66
C ALA A 29 7.79 -1.98 7.05
N GLY A 30 8.70 -1.87 8.02
CA GLY A 30 8.49 -2.30 9.42
C GLY A 30 8.06 -1.19 10.38
N VAL A 31 8.03 0.06 9.91
CA VAL A 31 7.65 1.24 10.72
C VAL A 31 6.26 1.77 10.39
N ASP A 32 5.64 1.29 9.31
CA ASP A 32 4.29 1.67 8.86
C ASP A 32 3.19 0.84 9.55
N GLY A 33 3.40 0.53 10.83
CA GLY A 33 2.54 -0.28 11.71
C GLY A 33 3.12 -1.66 12.06
N PRO A 34 2.37 -2.56 12.72
CA PRO A 34 2.86 -3.87 13.16
C PRO A 34 3.18 -4.86 12.01
N GLY A 35 4.32 -5.55 12.07
CA GLY A 35 4.74 -6.54 11.07
C GLY A 35 5.46 -5.93 9.86
N MET A 36 5.89 -6.78 8.91
CA MET A 36 6.49 -6.33 7.64
C MET A 36 5.40 -6.09 6.60
N ARG A 37 5.36 -4.90 6.00
CA ARG A 37 4.36 -4.54 4.99
C ARG A 37 4.98 -4.27 3.62
N PHE A 38 4.15 -4.46 2.60
CA PHE A 38 4.33 -3.83 1.32
C PHE A 38 3.48 -2.56 1.29
N VAL A 39 4.09 -1.41 1.04
CA VAL A 39 3.43 -0.10 1.14
C VAL A 39 3.40 0.56 -0.23
N PHE A 40 2.21 1.05 -0.60
CA PHE A 40 1.98 1.88 -1.78
C PHE A 40 1.88 3.35 -1.33
N PHE A 41 2.82 4.19 -1.76
CA PHE A 41 2.71 5.64 -1.60
C PHE A 41 2.02 6.24 -2.82
N VAL A 42 0.79 6.73 -2.63
CA VAL A 42 0.00 7.38 -3.71
C VAL A 42 0.39 8.84 -3.91
N SER A 43 0.15 9.36 -5.11
CA SER A 43 0.38 10.77 -5.43
C SER A 43 -0.84 11.62 -5.08
N GLY A 44 -0.60 12.80 -4.54
CA GLY A 44 -1.59 13.79 -4.16
C GLY A 44 -1.78 13.91 -2.65
N CYS A 45 -1.48 15.08 -2.10
CA CYS A 45 -1.87 15.46 -0.75
C CYS A 45 -2.21 16.94 -0.74
N GLN A 46 -3.40 17.30 -0.28
CA GLN A 46 -3.86 18.70 -0.25
C GLN A 46 -3.34 19.47 0.97
N PHE A 47 -2.72 18.77 1.93
CA PHE A 47 -2.11 19.39 3.09
C PHE A 47 -0.67 19.83 2.83
N ARG A 48 -0.23 20.84 3.59
CA ARG A 48 1.12 21.41 3.54
C ARG A 48 1.72 21.41 4.93
N CYS A 49 1.81 20.21 5.52
CA CYS A 49 2.35 20.01 6.86
C CYS A 49 3.78 20.56 6.93
N LEU A 50 4.11 21.30 7.99
CA LEU A 50 5.44 21.91 8.19
C LEU A 50 6.57 20.87 8.22
N TYR A 51 6.27 19.66 8.69
CA TYR A 51 7.17 18.53 8.83
C TYR A 51 6.68 17.33 8.01
N CYS A 52 6.24 17.60 6.77
CA CYS A 52 5.84 16.53 5.87
C CYS A 52 7.03 15.60 5.60
N HIS A 53 6.86 14.30 5.86
CA HIS A 53 7.90 13.31 5.57
C HIS A 53 8.08 13.10 4.07
N ASN A 54 6.98 13.20 3.31
CA ASN A 54 6.93 12.93 1.86
C ASN A 54 6.38 14.15 1.09
N PRO A 55 7.08 15.30 1.07
CA PRO A 55 6.61 16.51 0.39
C PRO A 55 6.58 16.38 -1.14
N ASP A 56 7.35 15.44 -1.68
CA ASP A 56 7.35 15.02 -3.08
C ASP A 56 6.00 14.44 -3.53
N THR A 57 5.25 13.78 -2.63
CA THR A 57 3.92 13.22 -2.95
C THR A 57 2.82 14.27 -3.15
N TRP A 58 3.06 15.55 -2.88
CA TRP A 58 2.00 16.57 -2.90
C TRP A 58 1.31 16.76 -4.24
N LYS A 59 2.04 16.58 -5.34
CA LYS A 59 1.53 16.83 -6.69
C LYS A 59 0.77 15.60 -7.19
N LEU A 60 -0.49 15.78 -7.57
CA LEU A 60 -1.40 14.71 -7.97
C LEU A 60 -0.87 13.84 -9.12
N HIS A 61 -0.10 14.43 -10.03
CA HIS A 61 0.47 13.76 -11.20
C HIS A 61 1.97 13.44 -11.06
N ASN A 62 2.54 13.55 -9.85
CA ASN A 62 3.94 13.19 -9.58
C ASN A 62 4.06 11.71 -9.21
N GLY A 63 3.69 10.84 -10.15
CA GLY A 63 3.73 9.40 -9.99
C GLY A 63 3.39 8.70 -11.31
N ARG A 64 3.54 7.38 -11.34
CA ARG A 64 3.14 6.57 -12.50
C ARG A 64 1.64 6.29 -12.45
N GLN A 65 1.03 6.20 -13.63
CA GLN A 65 -0.35 5.73 -13.78
C GLN A 65 -0.40 4.21 -13.62
N VAL A 66 -1.28 3.71 -12.76
CA VAL A 66 -1.37 2.29 -12.40
C VAL A 66 -2.84 1.89 -12.25
N SER A 67 -3.23 0.75 -12.82
CA SER A 67 -4.53 0.12 -12.54
C SER A 67 -4.47 -0.68 -11.23
N VAL A 68 -5.62 -1.05 -10.68
CA VAL A 68 -5.66 -1.90 -9.48
C VAL A 68 -4.99 -3.25 -9.73
N GLU A 69 -5.21 -3.85 -10.89
CA GLU A 69 -4.63 -5.15 -11.28
C GLU A 69 -3.11 -5.06 -11.37
N GLN A 70 -2.58 -3.98 -11.93
CA GLN A 70 -1.15 -3.74 -12.00
C GLN A 70 -0.55 -3.59 -10.60
N ALA A 71 -1.17 -2.79 -9.72
CA ALA A 71 -0.72 -2.64 -8.34
C ALA A 71 -0.78 -3.99 -7.60
N LEU A 72 -1.86 -4.76 -7.75
CA LEU A 72 -1.99 -6.09 -7.14
C LEU A 72 -0.93 -7.08 -7.63
N SER A 73 -0.56 -7.01 -8.91
CA SER A 73 0.49 -7.87 -9.47
C SER A 73 1.87 -7.61 -8.84
N GLU A 74 2.14 -6.39 -8.38
CA GLU A 74 3.42 -6.04 -7.74
C GLU A 74 3.52 -6.52 -6.30
N VAL A 75 2.41 -6.56 -5.57
CA VAL A 75 2.38 -7.09 -4.20
C VAL A 75 2.24 -8.62 -4.18
N ALA A 76 1.75 -9.23 -5.26
CA ALA A 76 1.50 -10.68 -5.34
C ALA A 76 2.69 -11.57 -4.90
N PRO A 77 3.96 -11.28 -5.25
CA PRO A 77 5.10 -12.07 -4.78
C PRO A 77 5.32 -12.03 -3.26
N TYR A 78 4.78 -11.03 -2.58
CA TYR A 78 4.88 -10.83 -1.13
C TYR A 78 3.62 -11.26 -0.38
N ALA A 79 2.56 -11.65 -1.09
CA ALA A 79 1.34 -12.13 -0.48
C ALA A 79 1.58 -13.52 0.15
N VAL A 80 1.24 -13.65 1.43
CA VAL A 80 1.18 -14.95 2.10
C VAL A 80 0.03 -15.75 1.48
N SER A 81 0.36 -16.78 0.68
CA SER A 81 -0.65 -17.74 0.24
C SER A 81 -1.27 -18.38 1.47
N SER A 82 -2.60 -18.33 1.61
CA SER A 82 -3.36 -18.89 2.73
C SER A 82 -3.16 -20.41 2.93
N SER A 83 -2.43 -21.08 2.03
CA SER A 83 -2.15 -22.51 2.03
C SER A 83 -0.80 -22.92 2.61
N SER A 84 0.06 -21.99 3.09
CA SER A 84 1.37 -22.39 3.63
C SER A 84 1.79 -21.58 4.85
N PRO A 85 1.78 -22.17 6.07
CA PRO A 85 2.18 -21.49 7.31
C PRO A 85 3.70 -21.19 7.40
N ALA A 86 4.48 -21.50 6.35
CA ALA A 86 5.93 -21.34 6.31
C ALA A 86 6.44 -20.30 5.28
N ALA A 87 5.55 -19.64 4.52
CA ALA A 87 5.95 -18.74 3.44
C ALA A 87 5.96 -17.27 3.91
N SER A 88 6.85 -16.90 4.82
CA SER A 88 7.24 -15.48 4.91
C SER A 88 8.16 -15.18 3.71
N PRO A 89 7.77 -14.35 2.74
CA PRO A 89 8.61 -13.99 1.60
C PRO A 89 9.77 -13.07 2.01
N PHE A 90 9.78 -12.61 3.26
CA PHE A 90 10.88 -11.84 3.82
C PHE A 90 11.97 -12.78 4.34
N PRO A 91 13.23 -12.61 3.91
CA PRO A 91 14.34 -13.36 4.50
C PRO A 91 14.35 -13.11 6.00
N ALA A 92 14.43 -14.18 6.79
CA ALA A 92 14.58 -14.07 8.24
C ALA A 92 15.77 -13.16 8.53
N ALA A 93 15.53 -12.03 9.20
CA ALA A 93 16.57 -11.07 9.54
C ALA A 93 17.70 -11.80 10.28
N SER A 94 18.88 -11.87 9.66
CA SER A 94 20.09 -12.36 10.30
C SER A 94 20.43 -11.38 11.42
N ARG A 95 20.43 -11.88 12.65
CA ARG A 95 20.91 -11.17 13.84
C ARG A 95 22.35 -10.72 13.67
#